data_AF-A0A919G9G9-F1
#
_entry.id   AF-A0A919G9G9-F1
#
_cell.length_a   1.000
_cell.length_b   1.000
_cell.length_c   1.000
_cell.angle_alpha   90.00
_cell.angle_beta   90.00
_cell.angle_gamma   90.00
#
_symmetry.space_group_name_H-M   'P 1'
#
loop_
_entity.id
_entity.type
_entity.pdbx_description
1 polymer ?
#
loop_
_entity_poly.entity_id
_entity_poly.type
_entity_poly.pdbx_seq_one_letter_code
_entity_poly.pdbx_strand_id
1 'polypeptide(L)'
;MPRPGRLPDGAHWVLRRHNVVTDLKRRLNNNGAGTRVEIYPVDQAGVLESRRRDISHRAINVRGAWDDKVDAWDKGPNDPSAAEMLDVIWDEVITDLGSDYDAYSYVTHIGFAA
;
A
#
# COMPACT_ATOMS: atom_id res chain seq x y z
N MET A 1 37.76 21.90 9.56
CA MET A 1 36.78 21.02 10.23
C MET A 1 35.39 21.28 9.67
N PRO A 2 34.65 20.28 9.16
CA PRO A 2 33.25 20.47 8.77
C PRO A 2 32.30 20.29 9.98
N ARG A 3 31.17 21.01 9.94
CA ARG A 3 30.11 21.06 10.98
C ARG A 3 29.12 19.89 10.86
N PRO A 4 28.44 19.48 11.95
CA PRO A 4 27.57 18.31 11.93
C PRO A 4 26.21 18.61 11.26
N GLY A 5 25.93 17.85 10.18
CA GLY A 5 24.75 16.98 10.17
C GLY A 5 23.39 17.54 9.76
N ARG A 6 23.26 18.15 8.58
CA ARG A 6 22.00 18.05 7.83
C ARG A 6 22.06 16.73 7.07
N LEU A 7 21.40 15.69 7.58
CA LEU A 7 21.11 14.51 6.74
C LEU A 7 20.35 15.04 5.51
N PRO A 8 20.73 14.69 4.27
CA PRO A 8 19.90 15.02 3.12
C PRO A 8 18.50 14.48 3.40
N ASP A 9 17.47 15.28 3.11
CA ASP A 9 16.12 15.11 3.63
C ASP A 9 15.59 13.67 3.42
N GLY A 10 16.03 12.96 2.38
CA GLY A 10 15.72 11.55 2.10
C GLY A 10 16.31 10.51 3.08
N ALA A 11 17.52 10.71 3.62
CA ALA A 11 18.16 9.72 4.50
C ALA A 11 17.43 9.59 5.85
N HIS A 12 16.85 10.69 6.34
CA HIS A 12 16.01 10.67 7.53
C HIS A 12 14.73 9.83 7.32
N TRP A 13 14.08 9.99 6.17
CA TRP A 13 12.86 9.23 5.83
C TRP A 13 13.11 7.74 5.64
N VAL A 14 14.25 7.35 5.04
CA VAL A 14 14.65 5.94 4.90
C VAL A 14 14.85 5.30 6.26
N LEU A 15 15.59 5.94 7.17
CA LEU A 15 15.82 5.39 8.51
C LEU A 15 14.51 5.28 9.31
N ARG A 16 13.64 6.30 9.20
CA ARG A 16 12.33 6.30 9.84
C ARG A 16 11.46 5.15 9.33
N ARG A 17 11.47 4.89 8.03
CA ARG A 17 10.77 3.77 7.40
C ARG A 17 11.28 2.43 7.95
N HIS A 18 12.59 2.23 7.92
CA HIS A 18 13.21 0.99 8.38
C HIS A 18 12.91 0.68 9.85
N ASN A 19 12.92 1.70 10.70
CA ASN A 19 12.65 1.55 12.14
C ASN A 19 11.21 1.11 12.47
N VAL A 20 10.24 1.33 11.57
CA VAL A 20 8.84 0.95 11.81
C VAL A 20 8.47 -0.41 11.22
N VAL A 21 9.34 -1.03 10.40
CA VAL A 21 9.05 -2.28 9.68
C VAL A 21 8.60 -3.39 10.62
N THR A 22 9.36 -3.66 11.69
CA THR A 22 9.05 -4.76 12.61
C THR A 22 7.70 -4.56 13.31
N ASP A 23 7.40 -3.33 13.74
CA ASP A 23 6.13 -3.02 14.38
C ASP A 23 4.96 -3.11 13.38
N LEU A 24 5.16 -2.58 12.18
CA LEU A 24 4.17 -2.60 11.12
C LEU A 24 3.79 -4.02 10.71
N LYS A 25 4.78 -4.92 10.49
CA LYS A 25 4.52 -6.34 10.23
C LYS A 25 3.74 -7.00 11.36
N ARG A 26 4.13 -6.76 12.61
CA ARG A 26 3.43 -7.32 13.78
C ARG A 26 1.95 -6.92 13.80
N ARG A 27 1.69 -5.62 13.64
CA ARG A 27 0.33 -5.06 13.67
C ARG A 27 -0.51 -5.55 12.49
N LEU A 28 0.05 -5.54 11.29
CA LEU A 28 -0.68 -5.91 10.08
C LEU A 28 -1.01 -7.40 10.02
N ASN A 29 -0.07 -8.27 10.44
CA ASN A 29 -0.34 -9.70 10.52
C ASN A 29 -1.35 -10.05 11.60
N ASN A 30 -1.41 -9.28 12.70
CA ASN A 30 -2.38 -9.49 13.78
C ASN A 30 -2.42 -10.97 14.23
N ASN A 31 -1.26 -11.55 14.56
CA ASN A 31 -1.11 -12.97 14.91
C ASN A 31 -1.69 -13.96 13.87
N GLY A 32 -1.67 -13.59 12.58
CA GLY A 32 -2.22 -14.39 11.49
C GLY A 32 -3.69 -14.10 11.17
N ALA A 33 -4.40 -13.33 12.00
CA ALA A 33 -5.77 -12.91 11.70
C ALA A 33 -5.82 -11.93 10.51
N GLY A 34 -4.72 -11.26 10.22
CA GLY A 34 -4.62 -10.23 9.20
C GLY A 34 -5.27 -8.92 9.62
N THR A 35 -5.32 -7.99 8.67
CA THR A 35 -5.88 -6.64 8.86
C THR A 35 -6.98 -6.39 7.84
N ARG A 36 -8.07 -5.77 8.29
CA ARG A 36 -9.14 -5.32 7.39
C ARG A 36 -8.69 -4.03 6.71
N VAL A 37 -8.71 -4.07 5.38
CA VAL A 37 -8.27 -3.00 4.49
C VAL A 37 -9.49 -2.45 3.77
N GLU A 38 -9.68 -1.13 3.84
CA GLU A 38 -10.73 -0.40 3.13
C GLU A 38 -10.12 0.23 1.88
N ILE A 39 -10.70 -0.07 0.73
CA ILE A 39 -10.18 0.29 -0.58
C ILE A 39 -11.15 1.27 -1.23
N TYR A 40 -10.66 2.48 -1.46
CA TYR A 40 -11.43 3.53 -2.13
C TYR A 40 -11.02 3.55 -3.60
N PRO A 41 -11.98 3.43 -4.53
CA PRO A 41 -11.68 3.36 -5.95
C PRO A 41 -11.05 4.65 -6.45
N VAL A 42 -10.59 4.63 -7.70
CA VAL A 42 -10.05 5.79 -8.40
C VAL A 42 -10.99 7.00 -8.34
N ASP A 43 -10.41 8.20 -8.21
CA ASP A 43 -11.17 9.45 -8.22
C ASP A 43 -11.77 9.67 -9.62
N GLN A 44 -13.07 9.95 -9.65
CA GLN A 44 -13.80 10.19 -10.89
C GLN A 44 -14.30 11.63 -11.01
N ALA A 45 -13.82 12.57 -10.19
CA ALA A 45 -14.30 13.95 -10.19
C ALA A 45 -14.04 14.66 -11.54
N GLY A 46 -12.99 14.25 -12.27
CA GLY A 46 -12.67 14.73 -13.61
C GLY A 46 -13.34 13.98 -14.77
N VAL A 47 -14.15 12.94 -14.50
CA VAL A 47 -14.74 12.09 -15.53
C VAL A 47 -16.09 12.66 -15.98
N LEU A 48 -16.31 12.72 -17.31
CA LEU A 48 -17.60 13.09 -17.88
C LEU A 48 -18.71 12.22 -17.28
N GLU A 49 -19.85 12.83 -16.95
CA GLU A 49 -20.95 12.12 -16.26
C GLU A 49 -21.40 10.84 -16.98
N SER A 50 -21.48 10.86 -18.31
CA SER A 50 -21.83 9.70 -19.14
C SER A 50 -20.80 8.57 -19.13
N ARG A 51 -19.59 8.81 -18.60
CA ARG A 51 -18.49 7.86 -18.49
C ARG A 51 -18.15 7.49 -17.05
N ARG A 52 -18.83 8.09 -16.06
CA ARG A 52 -18.64 7.73 -14.65
C ARG A 52 -19.20 6.33 -14.41
N ARG A 53 -18.44 5.50 -13.70
CA ARG A 53 -18.87 4.17 -13.27
C ARG A 53 -19.37 4.24 -11.83
N ASP A 54 -20.45 3.53 -11.54
CA ASP A 54 -20.95 3.31 -10.18
C ASP A 54 -20.03 2.29 -9.48
N ILE A 55 -19.03 2.78 -8.77
CA ILE A 55 -18.02 1.95 -8.08
C ILE A 55 -18.05 2.32 -6.59
N SER A 56 -18.35 1.34 -5.76
CA SER A 56 -18.37 1.49 -4.30
C SER A 56 -16.99 1.28 -3.68
N HIS A 57 -16.78 1.74 -2.45
CA HIS A 57 -15.62 1.31 -1.68
C HIS A 57 -15.75 -0.18 -1.33
N ARG A 58 -14.61 -0.85 -1.13
CA ARG A 58 -14.54 -2.27 -0.76
C ARG A 58 -13.83 -2.43 0.56
N ALA A 59 -14.10 -3.53 1.25
CA ALA A 59 -13.34 -3.92 2.41
C ALA A 59 -12.96 -5.40 2.31
N ILE A 60 -11.67 -5.71 2.46
CA ILE A 60 -11.14 -7.06 2.41
C ILE A 60 -10.24 -7.31 3.62
N ASN A 61 -10.13 -8.57 4.02
CA ASN A 61 -9.21 -8.93 5.10
C ASN A 61 -7.94 -9.56 4.51
N VAL A 62 -6.86 -8.80 4.49
CA VAL A 62 -5.57 -9.25 3.93
C VAL A 62 -4.82 -10.10 4.95
N ARG A 63 -4.44 -11.31 4.55
CA ARG A 63 -3.69 -12.30 5.33
C ARG A 63 -2.51 -12.82 4.51
N GLY A 64 -1.40 -13.15 5.17
CA GLY A 64 -0.24 -13.81 4.54
C GLY A 64 0.62 -12.93 3.62
N ALA A 65 0.12 -11.78 3.16
CA ALA A 65 0.82 -10.91 2.21
C ALA A 65 1.59 -9.74 2.87
N TRP A 66 1.47 -9.55 4.18
CA TRP A 66 1.98 -8.34 4.85
C TRP A 66 3.49 -8.28 4.96
N ASP A 67 4.15 -9.43 5.19
CA ASP A 67 5.60 -9.46 5.34
C ASP A 67 6.27 -9.02 4.04
N ASP A 68 5.92 -9.65 2.92
CA ASP A 68 6.44 -9.33 1.59
C ASP A 68 6.11 -7.89 1.16
N LYS A 69 4.88 -7.41 1.40
CA LYS A 69 4.51 -6.01 1.11
C LYS A 69 5.36 -5.02 1.90
N VAL A 70 5.56 -5.26 3.20
CA VAL A 70 6.32 -4.34 4.05
C VAL A 70 7.81 -4.41 3.72
N ASP A 71 8.36 -5.58 3.38
CA ASP A 71 9.76 -5.71 2.92
C ASP A 71 9.99 -4.96 1.61
N ALA A 72 9.07 -5.09 0.64
CA ALA A 72 9.14 -4.34 -0.61
C ALA A 72 9.03 -2.83 -0.36
N TRP A 73 8.10 -2.39 0.49
CA TRP A 73 7.97 -0.99 0.88
C TRP A 73 9.25 -0.44 1.55
N ASP A 74 9.93 -1.23 2.38
CA ASP A 74 11.15 -0.81 3.07
C ASP A 74 12.33 -0.58 2.12
N LYS A 75 12.44 -1.37 1.04
CA LYS A 75 13.42 -1.13 -0.04
C LYS A 75 13.14 0.20 -0.74
N GLY A 76 11.87 0.52 -0.91
CA GLY A 76 11.40 1.82 -1.37
C GLY A 76 11.32 1.98 -2.89
N PRO A 77 10.79 3.12 -3.35
CA PRO A 77 10.33 3.28 -4.74
C PRO A 77 11.46 3.37 -5.77
N ASN A 78 12.71 3.58 -5.33
CA ASN A 78 13.87 3.63 -6.21
C ASN A 78 14.43 2.24 -6.53
N ASP A 79 13.97 1.20 -5.82
CA ASP A 79 14.32 -0.19 -6.11
C ASP A 79 13.28 -0.77 -7.09
N PRO A 80 13.67 -1.06 -8.34
CA PRO A 80 12.71 -1.51 -9.36
C PRO A 80 12.11 -2.88 -9.00
N SER A 81 12.86 -3.77 -8.34
CA SER A 81 12.33 -5.07 -7.92
C SER A 81 11.30 -4.93 -6.80
N ALA A 82 11.42 -3.90 -5.97
CA ALA A 82 10.47 -3.59 -4.91
C ALA A 82 9.17 -3.02 -5.47
N ALA A 83 9.23 -2.15 -6.48
CA ALA A 83 8.05 -1.63 -7.15
C ALA A 83 7.24 -2.77 -7.79
N GLU A 84 7.88 -3.60 -8.61
CA GLU A 84 7.24 -4.76 -9.26
C GLU A 84 6.61 -5.71 -8.24
N MET A 85 7.30 -5.97 -7.11
CA MET A 85 6.77 -6.82 -6.05
C MET A 85 5.53 -6.20 -5.39
N LEU A 86 5.51 -4.89 -5.16
CA LEU A 86 4.32 -4.22 -4.62
C LEU A 86 3.12 -4.32 -5.56
N ASP A 87 3.34 -4.18 -6.87
CA ASP A 87 2.32 -4.36 -7.90
C ASP A 87 1.78 -5.79 -7.93
N VAL A 88 2.65 -6.80 -7.96
CA VAL A 88 2.26 -8.22 -7.94
C VAL A 88 1.41 -8.53 -6.71
N ILE A 89 1.87 -8.16 -5.51
CA ILE A 89 1.10 -8.47 -4.30
C ILE A 89 -0.18 -7.61 -4.24
N TRP A 90 -0.23 -6.44 -4.90
CA TRP A 90 -1.47 -5.66 -4.97
C TRP A 90 -2.50 -6.34 -5.87
N ASP A 91 -2.09 -6.82 -7.04
CA ASP A 91 -2.92 -7.57 -7.98
C ASP A 91 -3.53 -8.82 -7.33
N GLU A 92 -2.73 -9.59 -6.59
CA GLU A 92 -3.22 -10.75 -5.83
C GLU A 92 -4.27 -10.36 -4.78
N VAL A 93 -4.10 -9.21 -4.14
CA VAL A 93 -5.01 -8.72 -3.10
C VAL A 93 -6.34 -8.24 -3.67
N ILE A 94 -6.33 -7.57 -4.84
CA ILE A 94 -7.55 -7.01 -5.44
C ILE A 94 -8.28 -7.99 -6.35
N THR A 95 -7.63 -9.02 -6.88
CA THR A 95 -8.26 -10.02 -7.77
C THR A 95 -9.49 -10.69 -7.13
N ASP A 96 -9.50 -10.85 -5.81
CA ASP A 96 -10.64 -11.42 -5.06
C ASP A 96 -11.87 -10.48 -5.02
N LEU A 97 -11.75 -9.21 -5.43
CA LEU A 97 -12.83 -8.22 -5.44
C LEU A 97 -13.89 -8.46 -6.53
N GLY A 98 -13.69 -9.46 -7.39
CA GLY A 98 -14.61 -9.85 -8.46
C GLY A 98 -14.40 -9.08 -9.76
N SER A 99 -15.41 -9.06 -10.63
CA SER A 99 -15.34 -8.55 -12.01
C SER A 99 -14.88 -7.10 -12.17
N ASP A 100 -15.02 -6.29 -11.12
CA ASP A 100 -14.69 -4.87 -11.13
C ASP A 100 -13.35 -4.57 -10.44
N TYR A 101 -12.49 -5.58 -10.23
CA TYR A 101 -11.20 -5.38 -9.55
C TYR A 101 -10.30 -4.34 -10.25
N ASP A 102 -10.39 -4.21 -11.58
CA ASP A 102 -9.64 -3.23 -12.38
C ASP A 102 -9.88 -1.77 -11.91
N ALA A 103 -11.06 -1.48 -11.36
CA ALA A 103 -11.38 -0.19 -10.76
C ALA A 103 -10.56 0.15 -9.50
N TYR A 104 -9.84 -0.84 -8.96
CA TYR A 104 -9.00 -0.75 -7.77
C TYR A 104 -7.51 -0.97 -8.08
N SER A 105 -7.13 -1.12 -9.36
CA SER A 105 -5.73 -1.10 -9.80
C SER A 105 -5.07 0.24 -9.45
N TYR A 106 -5.84 1.33 -9.51
CA TYR A 106 -5.48 2.65 -9.01
C TYR A 106 -6.46 3.09 -7.94
N VAL A 107 -5.97 3.38 -6.75
CA VAL A 107 -6.80 3.76 -5.59
C VAL A 107 -6.49 5.17 -5.15
N THR A 108 -7.50 5.86 -4.65
CA THR A 108 -7.32 7.20 -4.08
C THR A 108 -6.69 7.11 -2.70
N HIS A 109 -7.21 6.22 -1.86
CA HIS A 109 -6.75 6.01 -0.50
C HIS A 109 -6.99 4.56 -0.06
N ILE A 110 -6.20 4.12 0.91
CA ILE A 110 -6.36 2.84 1.59
C ILE A 110 -6.51 3.11 3.09
N GLY A 111 -7.55 2.56 3.71
CA GLY A 111 -7.78 2.56 5.15
C GLY A 111 -7.37 1.23 5.80
N PHE A 112 -6.82 1.28 7.01
CA PHE A 112 -6.53 0.10 7.81
C PHE A 112 -7.39 0.13 9.07
N ALA A 113 -8.24 -0.88 9.26
CA ALA A 113 -8.92 -1.12 10.52
C ALA A 113 -8.03 -2.05 11.36
N ALA A 114 -7.17 -1.44 12.18
CA ALA A 114 -6.25 -2.10 13.10
C ALA A 114 -6.61 -1.79 14.56
#